data_AF-A0A960HF64-F1
#
_entry.id   AF-A0A960HF64-F1
#
_cell.length_a   1.000
_cell.length_b   1.000
_cell.length_c   1.000
_cell.angle_alpha   90.00
_cell.angle_beta   90.00
_cell.angle_gamma   90.00
#
_symmetry.space_group_name_H-M   'P 1'
#
loop_
_entity.id
_entity.type
_entity.pdbx_description
1 polymer ?
#
loop_
_entity_poly.entity_id
_entity_poly.type
_entity_poly.pdbx_seq_one_letter_code
_entity_poly.pdbx_strand_id
1 'polypeptide(L)'
;SGGGSGNGNGGGNGATSVDDGTTRVDPTDVATQIDSIPLATLTEEEVAGLVWMREEEKLARDVYTTLGEQYDLRIFDNISGAEQTHMDSVLVLLERYGIADPAAGKAVGDFTDPVLQGLYDQLVAAGSESLVAALSVGAEIEELDIVDLRDRATETADIALVYSNLERGSRNHLRAFTRQLANNDATYTPTHLSQVDYDAIVSGDMEQGAGG
;
A
#
# COMPACT_ATOMS: atom_id res chain seq x y z
N SER A 1 16.02 -51.52 -3.04
CA SER A 1 16.49 -51.41 -1.65
C SER A 1 17.76 -50.59 -1.62
N GLY A 2 17.70 -49.40 -0.98
CA GLY A 2 18.82 -48.57 -0.50
C GLY A 2 19.80 -48.03 -1.55
N GLY A 3 20.21 -46.76 -1.60
CA GLY A 3 20.17 -45.69 -0.60
C GLY A 3 21.56 -45.02 -0.52
N GLY A 4 21.61 -43.70 -0.72
CA GLY A 4 22.65 -42.76 -0.27
C GLY A 4 23.95 -42.71 -1.08
N SER A 5 24.67 -41.59 -1.23
CA SER A 5 24.48 -40.22 -0.75
C SER A 5 25.41 -39.32 -1.59
N GLY A 6 24.94 -38.15 -2.01
CA GLY A 6 25.75 -37.13 -2.67
C GLY A 6 25.36 -35.76 -2.14
N ASN A 7 25.97 -35.37 -1.01
CA ASN A 7 25.75 -34.10 -0.36
C ASN A 7 26.55 -33.00 -1.08
N GLY A 8 25.88 -32.21 -1.92
CA GLY A 8 26.42 -31.00 -2.53
C GLY A 8 25.82 -29.77 -1.83
N ASN A 9 26.41 -29.39 -0.70
CA ASN A 9 26.14 -28.11 -0.05
C ASN A 9 26.90 -27.02 -0.79
N GLY A 10 26.19 -26.12 -1.47
CA GLY A 10 26.79 -24.98 -2.14
C GLY A 10 25.75 -24.14 -2.87
N GLY A 11 25.35 -23.02 -2.27
CA GLY A 11 24.48 -22.07 -2.96
C GLY A 11 24.00 -20.93 -2.09
N GLY A 12 24.93 -20.03 -1.72
CA GLY A 12 24.67 -18.60 -1.55
C GLY A 12 23.56 -18.18 -0.60
N ASN A 13 23.92 -18.02 0.69
CA ASN A 13 23.24 -17.06 1.55
C ASN A 13 23.61 -15.65 1.04
N GLY A 14 22.79 -15.12 0.15
CA GLY A 14 22.98 -13.85 -0.51
C GLY A 14 21.61 -13.28 -0.85
N ALA A 15 20.79 -13.04 0.17
CA ALA A 15 19.68 -12.11 0.04
C ALA A 15 20.28 -10.73 -0.17
N THR A 16 20.58 -10.37 -1.42
CA THR A 16 20.57 -8.98 -1.81
C THR A 16 19.17 -8.49 -1.51
N SER A 17 19.02 -7.65 -0.49
CA SER A 17 17.77 -6.92 -0.23
C SER A 17 17.41 -6.20 -1.52
N VAL A 18 16.51 -6.78 -2.31
CA VAL A 18 15.90 -6.07 -3.41
C VAL A 18 14.96 -5.11 -2.72
N ASP A 19 15.40 -3.86 -2.61
CA ASP A 19 14.66 -2.74 -2.07
C ASP A 19 13.49 -2.42 -3.01
N ASP A 20 12.48 -3.29 -2.98
CA ASP A 20 11.37 -3.29 -3.92
C ASP A 20 10.15 -2.51 -3.42
N GLY A 21 10.28 -1.87 -2.26
CA GLY A 21 9.23 -1.09 -1.61
C GLY A 21 8.23 -1.94 -0.83
N THR A 22 8.22 -3.25 -1.00
CA THR A 22 7.11 -4.07 -0.50
C THR A 22 7.34 -4.60 0.90
N THR A 23 6.27 -4.72 1.67
CA THR A 23 6.21 -5.56 2.87
C THR A 23 5.26 -6.70 2.59
N ARG A 24 5.74 -7.95 2.61
CA ARG A 24 4.87 -9.10 2.37
C ARG A 24 3.91 -9.27 3.56
N VAL A 25 2.66 -8.87 3.38
CA VAL A 25 1.54 -9.23 4.26
C VAL A 25 0.73 -10.29 3.54
N ASP A 26 0.48 -11.43 4.18
CA ASP A 26 -0.41 -12.45 3.61
C ASP A 26 -1.85 -12.12 4.03
N PRO A 27 -2.79 -11.88 3.09
CA PRO A 27 -4.20 -11.63 3.44
C PRO A 27 -4.83 -12.75 4.29
N THR A 28 -4.37 -14.00 4.13
CA THR A 28 -4.87 -15.13 4.91
C THR A 28 -4.41 -15.08 6.37
N ASP A 29 -3.22 -14.53 6.63
CA ASP A 29 -2.73 -14.28 7.99
C ASP A 29 -3.52 -13.14 8.65
N VAL A 30 -3.85 -12.08 7.89
CA VAL A 30 -4.68 -10.97 8.37
C VAL A 30 -6.08 -11.45 8.73
N ALA A 31 -6.74 -12.22 7.86
CA ALA A 31 -8.05 -12.78 8.14
C ALA A 31 -8.04 -13.67 9.39
N THR A 32 -7.02 -14.52 9.54
CA THR A 32 -6.86 -15.38 10.72
C THR A 32 -6.69 -14.57 12.01
N GLN A 33 -5.91 -13.48 11.97
CA GLN A 33 -5.75 -12.59 13.12
C GLN A 33 -7.05 -11.88 13.47
N ILE A 34 -7.77 -11.34 12.48
CA ILE A 34 -9.05 -10.65 12.66
C ILE A 34 -10.12 -11.60 13.23
N ASP A 35 -10.16 -12.87 12.82
CA ASP A 35 -11.10 -13.86 13.34
C ASP A 35 -10.91 -14.15 14.84
N SER A 36 -9.71 -13.91 15.37
CA SER A 36 -9.43 -14.03 16.80
C SER A 36 -9.88 -12.82 17.64
N ILE A 37 -10.18 -11.70 16.99
CA ILE A 37 -10.62 -10.46 17.62
C ILE A 37 -12.16 -10.51 17.78
N PRO A 38 -12.73 -10.11 18.93
CA PRO A 38 -14.18 -10.00 19.08
C PRO A 38 -14.78 -8.94 18.15
N LEU A 39 -15.93 -9.25 17.53
CA LEU A 39 -16.65 -8.29 16.69
C LEU A 39 -17.14 -7.09 17.51
N ALA A 40 -16.77 -5.88 17.09
CA ALA A 40 -17.22 -4.63 17.70
C ALA A 40 -18.52 -4.11 17.04
N THR A 41 -19.12 -3.07 17.63
CA THR A 41 -20.12 -2.25 16.95
C THR A 41 -19.42 -1.01 16.43
N LEU A 42 -19.47 -0.78 15.12
CA LEU A 42 -18.82 0.37 14.50
C LEU A 42 -19.64 1.64 14.66
N THR A 43 -18.92 2.74 14.79
CA THR A 43 -19.46 4.09 14.62
C THR A 43 -19.69 4.40 13.14
N GLU A 44 -20.51 5.44 12.86
CA GLU A 44 -20.73 5.89 11.48
C GLU A 44 -19.43 6.38 10.81
N GLU A 45 -18.53 6.96 11.60
CA GLU A 45 -17.21 7.44 11.15
C GLU A 45 -16.30 6.27 10.76
N GLU A 46 -16.27 5.18 11.53
CA GLU A 46 -15.49 3.99 11.18
C GLU A 46 -16.03 3.30 9.92
N VAL A 47 -17.35 3.24 9.76
CA VAL A 47 -17.97 2.70 8.53
C VAL A 47 -17.59 3.56 7.32
N ALA A 48 -17.67 4.89 7.44
CA ALA A 48 -17.28 5.79 6.37
C ALA A 48 -15.78 5.69 6.06
N GLY A 49 -14.94 5.56 7.10
CA GLY A 49 -13.50 5.36 6.98
C GLY A 49 -13.16 4.09 6.20
N LEU A 50 -13.78 2.95 6.52
CA LEU A 50 -13.53 1.68 5.81
C LEU A 50 -13.93 1.75 4.33
N VAL A 51 -15.06 2.39 4.03
CA VAL A 51 -15.51 2.61 2.64
C VAL A 51 -14.53 3.48 1.88
N TRP A 52 -14.05 4.56 2.51
CA TRP A 52 -13.04 5.45 1.93
C TRP A 52 -11.72 4.72 1.67
N MET A 53 -11.13 4.10 2.70
CA MET A 53 -9.83 3.42 2.56
C MET A 53 -9.89 2.31 1.51
N ARG A 54 -11.03 1.61 1.36
CA ARG A 54 -11.18 0.60 0.30
C ARG A 54 -10.98 1.16 -1.10
N GLU A 55 -11.49 2.36 -1.37
CA GLU A 55 -11.31 3.01 -2.68
C GLU A 55 -10.01 3.80 -2.78
N GLU A 56 -9.43 4.27 -1.67
CA GLU A 56 -8.12 4.93 -1.66
C GLU A 56 -6.98 3.94 -1.97
N GLU A 57 -6.99 2.74 -1.39
CA GLU A 57 -6.05 1.67 -1.76
C GLU A 57 -6.22 1.24 -3.23
N LYS A 58 -7.47 1.27 -3.73
CA LYS A 58 -7.75 1.07 -5.15
C LYS A 58 -7.17 2.17 -6.01
N LEU A 59 -7.25 3.43 -5.58
CA LEU A 59 -6.66 4.58 -6.27
C LEU A 59 -5.16 4.37 -6.44
N ALA A 60 -4.45 4.03 -5.37
CA ALA A 60 -3.03 3.73 -5.41
C ALA A 60 -2.72 2.61 -6.41
N ARG A 61 -3.37 1.45 -6.26
CA ARG A 61 -3.22 0.29 -7.17
C ARG A 61 -3.42 0.67 -8.63
N ASP A 62 -4.50 1.38 -8.93
CA ASP A 62 -4.92 1.68 -10.30
C ASP A 62 -4.02 2.73 -10.95
N VAL A 63 -3.57 3.75 -10.20
CA VAL A 63 -2.57 4.72 -10.69
C VAL A 63 -1.26 4.01 -10.99
N TYR A 64 -0.79 3.13 -10.09
CA TYR A 64 0.46 2.38 -10.31
C TYR A 64 0.36 1.41 -11.46
N THR A 65 -0.77 0.74 -11.63
CA THR A 65 -1.04 -0.10 -12.81
C THR A 65 -0.93 0.72 -14.10
N THR A 66 -1.61 1.87 -14.14
CA THR A 66 -1.67 2.72 -15.34
C THR A 66 -0.31 3.34 -15.69
N LEU A 67 0.40 3.90 -14.70
CA LEU A 67 1.72 4.50 -14.93
C LEU A 67 2.80 3.42 -15.15
N GLY A 68 2.64 2.24 -14.55
CA GLY A 68 3.48 1.07 -14.78
C GLY A 68 3.46 0.63 -16.24
N GLU A 69 2.27 0.55 -16.85
CA GLU A 69 2.11 0.25 -18.29
C GLU A 69 2.83 1.28 -19.19
N GLN A 70 2.88 2.55 -18.78
CA GLN A 70 3.50 3.62 -19.57
C GLN A 70 5.03 3.62 -19.46
N TYR A 71 5.58 3.43 -18.26
CA TYR A 71 7.00 3.63 -17.98
C TYR A 71 7.82 2.34 -17.84
N ASP A 72 7.17 1.18 -17.71
CA ASP A 72 7.81 -0.14 -17.59
C ASP A 72 8.89 -0.18 -16.49
N LEU A 73 8.57 0.42 -15.33
CA LEU A 73 9.41 0.36 -14.13
C LEU A 73 8.83 -0.58 -13.09
N ARG A 74 9.63 -1.57 -12.72
CA ARG A 74 9.28 -2.62 -11.76
C ARG A 74 8.75 -2.13 -10.41
N ILE A 75 9.08 -0.90 -9.98
CA ILE A 75 8.52 -0.35 -8.73
C ILE A 75 6.99 -0.26 -8.80
N PHE A 76 6.42 0.14 -9.93
CA PHE A 76 4.97 0.25 -10.09
C PHE A 76 4.30 -1.13 -10.05
N ASP A 77 4.89 -2.14 -10.68
CA ASP A 77 4.38 -3.52 -10.62
C ASP A 77 4.42 -4.09 -9.19
N ASN A 78 5.51 -3.85 -8.48
CA ASN A 78 5.70 -4.36 -7.13
C ASN A 78 4.72 -3.71 -6.15
N ILE A 79 4.62 -2.38 -6.20
CA ILE A 79 3.78 -1.63 -5.26
C ILE A 79 2.30 -1.81 -5.62
N SER A 80 1.89 -1.83 -6.89
CA SER A 80 0.50 -2.17 -7.25
C SER A 80 0.07 -3.55 -6.73
N GLY A 81 0.98 -4.53 -6.70
CA GLY A 81 0.74 -5.82 -6.06
C GLY A 81 0.57 -5.74 -4.54
N ALA A 82 1.31 -4.83 -3.88
CA ALA A 82 1.13 -4.54 -2.46
C ALA A 82 -0.20 -3.84 -2.19
N GLU A 83 -0.61 -2.88 -3.02
CA GLU A 83 -1.91 -2.20 -2.86
C GLU A 83 -3.10 -3.14 -3.08
N GLN A 84 -2.95 -4.16 -3.94
CA GLN A 84 -3.96 -5.22 -4.01
C GLN A 84 -4.10 -5.96 -2.66
N THR A 85 -2.99 -6.17 -1.94
CA THR A 85 -2.99 -6.80 -0.62
C THR A 85 -3.64 -5.89 0.43
N HIS A 86 -3.39 -4.58 0.37
CA HIS A 86 -4.07 -3.60 1.24
C HIS A 86 -5.57 -3.56 0.99
N MET A 87 -5.96 -3.45 -0.28
CA MET A 87 -7.34 -3.56 -0.73
C MET A 87 -8.02 -4.80 -0.15
N ASP A 88 -7.41 -5.98 -0.30
CA ASP A 88 -7.97 -7.24 0.19
C ASP A 88 -8.10 -7.25 1.72
N SER A 89 -7.16 -6.64 2.44
CA SER A 89 -7.21 -6.50 3.90
C SER A 89 -8.39 -5.64 4.37
N VAL A 90 -8.69 -4.54 3.67
CA VAL A 90 -9.87 -3.71 3.96
C VAL A 90 -11.16 -4.45 3.59
N LEU A 91 -11.16 -5.22 2.50
CA LEU A 91 -12.32 -6.03 2.10
C LEU A 91 -12.72 -7.05 3.18
N VAL A 92 -11.74 -7.69 3.84
CA VAL A 92 -12.01 -8.59 4.97
C VAL A 92 -12.80 -7.88 6.07
N LEU A 93 -12.48 -6.62 6.38
CA LEU A 93 -13.23 -5.83 7.37
C LEU A 93 -14.64 -5.47 6.85
N LEU A 94 -14.78 -5.05 5.58
CA LEU A 94 -16.09 -4.75 4.99
C LEU A 94 -17.03 -5.96 5.06
N GLU A 95 -16.54 -7.15 4.68
CA GLU A 95 -17.30 -8.39 4.74
C GLU A 95 -17.66 -8.76 6.19
N ARG A 96 -16.70 -8.66 7.11
CA ARG A 96 -16.88 -8.94 8.54
C ARG A 96 -17.98 -8.09 9.17
N TYR A 97 -18.04 -6.81 8.81
CA TYR A 97 -19.01 -5.85 9.34
C TYR A 97 -20.29 -5.75 8.49
N GLY A 98 -20.40 -6.51 7.39
CA GLY A 98 -21.56 -6.51 6.52
C GLY A 98 -21.75 -5.18 5.75
N ILE A 99 -20.66 -4.48 5.47
CA ILE A 99 -20.62 -3.23 4.71
C ILE A 99 -20.48 -3.57 3.22
N ALA A 100 -21.21 -2.85 2.35
CA ALA A 100 -21.11 -3.06 0.91
C ALA A 100 -19.73 -2.61 0.38
N ASP A 101 -19.10 -3.42 -0.48
CA ASP A 101 -17.81 -3.08 -1.12
C ASP A 101 -18.01 -2.02 -2.22
N PRO A 102 -17.50 -0.78 -2.06
CA PRO A 102 -17.61 0.27 -3.07
C PRO A 102 -16.80 -0.02 -4.34
N ALA A 103 -15.78 -0.88 -4.26
CA ALA A 103 -14.92 -1.25 -5.38
C ALA A 103 -15.42 -2.47 -6.18
N ALA A 104 -16.49 -3.13 -5.72
CA ALA A 104 -16.98 -4.36 -6.33
C ALA A 104 -17.41 -4.15 -7.80
N GLY A 105 -16.81 -4.94 -8.70
CA GLY A 105 -17.13 -4.91 -10.13
C GLY A 105 -16.62 -3.67 -10.88
N LYS A 106 -15.74 -2.87 -10.27
CA LYS A 106 -15.12 -1.70 -10.89
C LYS A 106 -13.84 -2.07 -11.64
N ALA A 107 -13.66 -1.53 -12.83
CA ALA A 107 -12.41 -1.67 -13.57
C ALA A 107 -11.33 -0.71 -13.05
N VAL A 108 -10.11 -0.83 -13.59
CA VAL A 108 -9.03 0.13 -13.36
C VAL A 108 -9.51 1.52 -13.77
N GLY A 109 -9.37 2.48 -12.86
CA GLY A 109 -9.78 3.87 -13.09
C GLY A 109 -11.27 4.16 -12.90
N ASP A 110 -12.10 3.17 -12.55
CA ASP A 110 -13.52 3.38 -12.23
C ASP A 110 -13.74 3.42 -10.72
N PHE A 111 -14.29 4.52 -10.18
CA PHE A 111 -14.58 4.66 -8.75
C PHE A 111 -16.08 4.87 -8.48
N THR A 112 -16.52 4.54 -7.27
CA THR A 112 -17.86 4.87 -6.77
C THR A 112 -17.86 6.28 -6.19
N ASP A 113 -16.84 6.63 -5.41
CA ASP A 113 -16.67 7.98 -4.89
C ASP A 113 -16.18 8.97 -5.98
N PRO A 114 -16.91 10.08 -6.22
CA PRO A 114 -16.54 11.04 -7.25
C PRO A 114 -15.29 11.87 -6.93
N VAL A 115 -14.92 12.01 -5.65
CA VAL A 115 -13.68 12.68 -5.24
C VAL A 115 -12.49 11.82 -5.64
N LEU A 116 -12.53 10.52 -5.32
CA LEU A 116 -11.46 9.58 -5.69
C LEU A 116 -11.37 9.38 -7.21
N GLN A 117 -12.51 9.38 -7.93
CA GLN A 117 -12.50 9.40 -9.40
C GLN A 117 -11.74 10.62 -9.93
N GLY A 118 -12.06 11.82 -9.42
CA GLY A 118 -11.40 13.04 -9.84
C GLY A 118 -9.92 13.07 -9.48
N LEU A 119 -9.54 12.48 -8.35
CA LEU A 119 -8.15 12.37 -7.93
C LEU A 119 -7.36 11.40 -8.83
N TYR A 120 -7.94 10.25 -9.18
CA TYR A 120 -7.35 9.32 -10.16
C TYR A 120 -7.04 10.01 -11.49
N ASP A 121 -8.02 10.73 -12.06
CA ASP A 121 -7.86 11.42 -13.33
C ASP A 121 -6.72 12.46 -13.28
N GLN A 122 -6.61 13.18 -12.16
CA GLN A 122 -5.56 14.18 -11.93
C GLN A 122 -4.17 13.56 -11.79
N LEU A 123 -4.05 12.51 -10.97
CA LEU A 123 -2.77 11.85 -10.69
C LEU A 123 -2.24 11.11 -11.92
N VAL A 124 -3.09 10.42 -12.68
CA VAL A 124 -2.69 9.80 -13.95
C VAL A 124 -2.25 10.86 -14.95
N ALA A 125 -2.98 11.96 -15.08
CA ALA A 125 -2.60 13.03 -16.00
C ALA A 125 -1.24 13.64 -15.63
N ALA A 126 -1.00 13.94 -14.35
CA ALA A 126 0.26 14.47 -13.85
C ALA A 126 1.42 13.46 -14.03
N GLY A 127 1.20 12.20 -13.65
CA GLY A 127 2.20 11.14 -13.76
C GLY A 127 2.56 10.82 -15.22
N SER A 128 1.62 11.00 -16.14
CA SER A 128 1.85 10.76 -17.58
C SER A 128 2.77 11.79 -18.24
N GLU A 129 3.10 12.90 -17.57
CA GLU A 129 3.96 13.94 -18.15
C GLU A 129 5.42 13.51 -18.31
N SER A 130 5.96 12.79 -17.31
CA SER A 130 7.32 12.26 -17.35
C SER A 130 7.53 11.19 -16.28
N LEU A 131 8.59 10.40 -16.41
CA LEU A 131 8.93 9.39 -15.41
C LEU A 131 9.12 10.00 -14.01
N VAL A 132 9.79 11.15 -13.91
CA VAL A 132 9.97 11.84 -12.61
C VAL A 132 8.61 12.29 -12.06
N ALA A 133 7.70 12.77 -12.90
CA ALA A 133 6.35 13.12 -12.46
C ALA A 133 5.57 11.89 -11.97
N ALA A 134 5.69 10.74 -12.64
CA ALA A 134 5.08 9.49 -12.20
C ALA A 134 5.59 9.01 -10.83
N LEU A 135 6.90 9.10 -10.61
CA LEU A 135 7.50 8.75 -9.32
C LEU A 135 7.10 9.74 -8.21
N SER A 136 6.95 11.03 -8.53
CA SER A 136 6.43 12.03 -7.59
C SER A 136 4.97 11.79 -7.25
N VAL A 137 4.14 11.42 -8.23
CA VAL A 137 2.75 10.99 -8.00
C VAL A 137 2.70 9.77 -7.09
N GLY A 138 3.62 8.82 -7.26
CA GLY A 138 3.81 7.72 -6.32
C GLY A 138 4.04 8.20 -4.90
N ALA A 139 5.01 9.07 -4.68
CA ALA A 139 5.25 9.64 -3.36
C ALA A 139 4.03 10.41 -2.79
N GLU A 140 3.32 11.18 -3.61
CA GLU A 140 2.13 11.94 -3.21
C GLU A 140 1.00 11.05 -2.72
N ILE A 141 0.72 9.95 -3.42
CA ILE A 141 -0.29 8.96 -3.02
C ILE A 141 0.04 8.35 -1.65
N GLU A 142 1.30 7.98 -1.42
CA GLU A 142 1.68 7.39 -0.13
C GLU A 142 1.61 8.41 1.01
N GLU A 143 1.83 9.70 0.75
CA GLU A 143 1.58 10.72 1.77
C GLU A 143 0.10 10.86 2.11
N LEU A 144 -0.76 10.88 1.09
CA LEU A 144 -2.22 10.93 1.26
C LEU A 144 -2.70 9.77 2.13
N ASP A 145 -2.29 8.55 1.78
CA ASP A 145 -2.68 7.34 2.49
C ASP A 145 -2.22 7.37 3.96
N ILE A 146 -0.98 7.78 4.23
CA ILE A 146 -0.48 7.93 5.61
C ILE A 146 -1.29 8.95 6.40
N VAL A 147 -1.63 10.08 5.80
CA VAL A 147 -2.41 11.13 6.48
C VAL A 147 -3.83 10.63 6.74
N ASP A 148 -4.48 10.04 5.74
CA ASP A 148 -5.87 9.58 5.86
C ASP A 148 -6.01 8.41 6.85
N LEU A 149 -5.03 7.51 6.92
CA LEU A 149 -4.94 6.45 7.93
C LEU A 149 -4.78 7.00 9.35
N ARG A 150 -3.93 8.03 9.53
CA ARG A 150 -3.72 8.67 10.83
C ARG A 150 -4.94 9.42 11.32
N ASP A 151 -5.63 10.12 10.42
CA ASP A 151 -6.85 10.85 10.73
C ASP A 151 -8.01 9.90 11.07
N ARG A 152 -7.98 8.66 10.56
CA ARG A 152 -8.97 7.60 10.83
C ARG A 152 -8.52 6.59 11.90
N ALA A 153 -7.50 6.91 12.68
CA ALA A 153 -7.03 6.05 13.76
C ALA A 153 -8.16 5.73 14.75
N THR A 154 -8.30 4.45 15.12
CA THR A 154 -9.35 3.96 16.02
C THR A 154 -8.78 2.97 17.03
N GLU A 155 -9.50 2.80 18.15
CA GLU A 155 -9.26 1.78 19.16
C GLU A 155 -10.01 0.46 18.87
N THR A 156 -10.84 0.43 17.81
CA THR A 156 -11.49 -0.80 17.34
C THR A 156 -10.43 -1.75 16.80
N ALA A 157 -10.15 -2.79 17.58
CA ALA A 157 -8.90 -3.55 17.49
C ALA A 157 -8.62 -4.19 16.12
N ASP A 158 -9.64 -4.67 15.40
CA ASP A 158 -9.45 -5.26 14.08
C ASP A 158 -9.18 -4.20 13.00
N ILE A 159 -9.89 -3.07 13.03
CA ILE A 159 -9.61 -1.92 12.17
C ILE A 159 -8.21 -1.36 12.46
N ALA A 160 -7.87 -1.14 13.73
CA ALA A 160 -6.57 -0.63 14.15
C ALA A 160 -5.41 -1.53 13.68
N LEU A 161 -5.59 -2.85 13.75
CA LEU A 161 -4.63 -3.82 13.25
C LEU A 161 -4.40 -3.64 11.74
N VAL A 162 -5.48 -3.57 10.95
CA VAL A 162 -5.36 -3.39 9.49
C VAL A 162 -4.73 -2.03 9.16
N TYR A 163 -5.24 -0.93 9.71
CA TYR A 163 -4.71 0.42 9.41
C TYR A 163 -3.24 0.58 9.78
N SER A 164 -2.80 0.01 10.90
CA SER A 164 -1.38 0.05 11.27
C SER A 164 -0.48 -0.76 10.32
N ASN A 165 -1.02 -1.81 9.70
CA ASN A 165 -0.31 -2.59 8.69
C ASN A 165 -0.26 -1.85 7.35
N LEU A 166 -1.37 -1.23 6.93
CA LEU A 166 -1.45 -0.37 5.76
C LEU A 166 -0.45 0.79 5.88
N GLU A 167 -0.51 1.58 6.96
CA GLU A 167 0.37 2.75 7.13
C GLU A 167 1.86 2.36 7.11
N ARG A 168 2.19 1.16 7.61
CA ARG A 168 3.56 0.61 7.50
C ARG A 168 3.95 0.30 6.06
N GLY A 169 3.03 -0.26 5.28
CA GLY A 169 3.17 -0.46 3.84
C GLY A 169 3.41 0.86 3.13
N SER A 170 2.55 1.84 3.33
CA SER A 170 2.64 3.15 2.67
C SER A 170 3.93 3.89 3.03
N ARG A 171 4.39 3.84 4.29
CA ARG A 171 5.73 4.37 4.67
C ARG A 171 6.88 3.69 3.91
N ASN A 172 6.77 2.40 3.62
CA ASN A 172 7.75 1.66 2.84
C ASN A 172 7.68 1.97 1.34
N HIS A 173 6.48 2.15 0.79
CA HIS A 173 6.27 2.62 -0.58
C HIS A 173 6.84 4.03 -0.76
N LEU A 174 6.58 4.94 0.19
CA LEU A 174 7.11 6.31 0.18
C LEU A 174 8.65 6.30 0.14
N ARG A 175 9.29 5.49 0.99
CA ARG A 175 10.76 5.29 0.94
C ARG A 175 11.22 4.83 -0.43
N ALA A 176 10.52 3.88 -1.05
CA ALA A 176 10.88 3.35 -2.37
C ALA A 176 10.74 4.39 -3.48
N PHE A 177 9.63 5.14 -3.54
CA PHE A 177 9.45 6.22 -4.50
C PHE A 177 10.49 7.33 -4.31
N THR A 178 10.75 7.75 -3.08
CA THR A 178 11.80 8.75 -2.78
C THR A 178 13.18 8.28 -3.24
N ARG A 179 13.53 7.00 -3.05
CA ARG A 179 14.80 6.45 -3.57
C ARG A 179 14.84 6.41 -5.09
N GLN A 180 13.74 6.05 -5.76
CA GLN A 180 13.66 6.11 -7.22
C GLN A 180 13.79 7.53 -7.76
N LEU A 181 13.18 8.52 -7.09
CA LEU A 181 13.36 9.93 -7.43
C LEU A 181 14.84 10.33 -7.34
N ALA A 182 15.51 9.99 -6.24
CA ALA A 182 16.94 10.26 -6.07
C ALA A 182 17.81 9.57 -7.14
N ASN A 183 17.48 8.33 -7.53
CA ASN A 183 18.16 7.60 -8.61
C ASN A 183 17.96 8.23 -10.00
N ASN A 184 16.93 9.07 -10.15
CA ASN A 184 16.64 9.85 -11.36
C ASN A 184 17.05 11.33 -11.20
N ASP A 185 17.99 11.63 -10.29
CA ASP A 185 18.51 12.97 -10.01
C ASP A 185 17.40 14.00 -9.63
N ALA A 186 16.28 13.52 -9.09
CA ALA A 186 15.14 14.31 -8.68
C ALA A 186 14.98 14.36 -7.15
N THR A 187 14.40 15.45 -6.67
CA THR A 187 14.01 15.62 -5.26
C THR A 187 12.51 15.75 -5.14
N TYR A 188 11.97 15.25 -4.03
CA TYR A 188 10.56 15.37 -3.70
C TYR A 188 10.37 16.34 -2.52
N THR A 189 9.34 17.18 -2.60
CA THR A 189 8.91 18.05 -1.50
C THR A 189 7.52 17.61 -1.09
N PRO A 190 7.31 17.19 0.18
CA PRO A 190 6.02 16.70 0.64
C PRO A 190 4.93 17.77 0.54
N THR A 191 3.73 17.37 0.11
CA THR A 191 2.56 18.24 -0.03
C THR A 191 1.47 17.97 1.00
N HIS A 192 1.48 16.80 1.63
CA HIS A 192 0.46 16.38 2.61
C HIS A 192 1.07 16.15 3.99
N LEU A 193 2.22 15.47 4.08
CA LEU A 193 2.97 15.36 5.32
C LEU A 193 3.70 16.66 5.64
N SER A 194 3.97 16.89 6.92
CA SER A 194 4.95 17.90 7.30
C SER A 194 6.33 17.48 6.81
N GLN A 195 7.20 18.44 6.47
CA GLN A 195 8.58 18.14 6.09
C GLN A 195 9.31 17.29 7.15
N VAL A 196 9.03 17.54 8.44
CA VAL A 196 9.64 16.80 9.54
C VAL A 196 9.20 15.33 9.56
N ASP A 197 7.91 15.07 9.34
CA ASP A 197 7.39 13.70 9.32
C ASP A 197 7.86 12.93 8.08
N TYR A 198 7.85 13.58 6.92
CA TYR A 198 8.41 13.03 5.69
C TYR A 198 9.89 12.66 5.87
N ASP A 199 10.72 13.59 6.36
CA ASP A 199 12.14 13.37 6.58
C ASP A 199 12.39 12.21 7.57
N ALA A 200 11.58 12.12 8.63
CA ALA A 200 11.65 11.03 9.61
C ALA A 200 11.33 9.66 8.98
N ILE A 201 10.38 9.60 8.04
CA ILE A 201 10.03 8.36 7.34
C ILE A 201 11.13 7.97 6.36
N VAL A 202 11.53 8.86 5.45
CA VAL A 202 12.41 8.52 4.32
C VAL A 202 13.87 8.32 4.72
N SER A 203 14.29 8.84 5.88
CA SER A 203 15.61 8.59 6.45
C SER A 203 15.72 7.26 7.23
N GLY A 204 14.59 6.60 7.49
CA GLY A 204 14.53 5.31 8.16
C GLY A 204 14.78 4.11 7.24
N ASP A 205 15.10 2.98 7.86
CA ASP A 205 15.17 1.68 7.18
C ASP A 205 13.77 1.20 6.77
N MET A 206 13.72 0.27 5.81
CA MET A 206 12.47 -0.43 5.46
C MET A 206 11.92 -1.17 6.69
N GLU A 207 10.65 -0.93 7.00
CA GLU A 207 9.98 -1.56 8.14
C GLU A 207 9.59 -3.00 7.79
N GLN A 208 9.86 -3.94 8.70
CA GLN A 208 9.45 -5.33 8.53
C GLN A 208 8.07 -5.55 9.14
N GLY A 209 7.23 -6.35 8.48
CA GLY A 209 6.00 -6.85 9.09
C GLY A 209 6.31 -7.73 10.30
N ALA A 210 5.45 -7.72 11.30
CA ALA A 210 5.52 -8.72 12.36
C ALA A 210 5.25 -10.08 11.72
N GLY A 211 6.30 -10.87 11.50
CA GLY A 211 6.14 -12.29 11.23
C GLY A 211 5.44 -12.92 12.43
N GLY A 212 4.28 -13.52 12.19
CA GLY A 212 3.65 -14.41 13.15
C GLY A 212 4.55 -15.60 13.50
#